data_AF-K2C7C5-F1
#
_entry.id   AF-K2C7C5-F1
#
_cell.length_a   1.000
_cell.length_b   1.000
_cell.length_c   1.000
_cell.angle_alpha   90.00
_cell.angle_beta   90.00
_cell.angle_gamma   90.00
#
_symmetry.space_group_name_H-M   'P 1'
#
loop_
_entity.id
_entity.type
_entity.pdbx_description
1 polymer ?
#
loop_
_entity_poly.entity_id
_entity_poly.type
_entity_poly.pdbx_seq_one_letter_code
_entity_poly.pdbx_strand_id
1 'polypeptide(L)'
;MKQLIRAVGGMKNSVIYTDTEERHFRFSGGTWAWRNHNPGNVWAGPISKKHNQIGKTHGFAIFPDDESGHESLLDTLITTYGDSSIHEMIYSYAPPKDNPTKKYEKLLREKTGIHDNTPIKKFTNTQFEKLWETIQQMEGYKVGEVIEVYRISGVKILGKNRYQYCLNKGDWISASECIDLAVKGKVELEVCLSKLSNKYLRTPPNSLFQERLEDLICKK
;
A
#
# COMPACT_ATOMS: atom_id res chain seq x y z
N MET A 1 -13.84 -7.48 -7.01
CA MET A 1 -13.72 -6.01 -6.79
C MET A 1 -13.82 -5.34 -8.15
N LYS A 2 -14.39 -4.14 -8.24
CA LYS A 2 -14.28 -3.32 -9.46
C LYS A 2 -12.88 -2.73 -9.58
N GLN A 3 -12.60 -2.04 -10.67
CA GLN A 3 -11.32 -1.40 -10.92
C GLN A 3 -10.95 -0.44 -9.76
N LEU A 4 -9.74 -0.59 -9.23
CA LEU A 4 -9.20 0.27 -8.18
C LEU A 4 -8.62 1.53 -8.82
N ILE A 5 -9.02 2.70 -8.32
CA ILE A 5 -8.70 4.00 -8.95
C ILE A 5 -7.88 4.92 -8.06
N ARG A 6 -7.81 4.64 -6.76
CA ARG A 6 -7.05 5.43 -5.78
C ARG A 6 -6.62 4.56 -4.62
N ALA A 7 -5.44 4.81 -4.07
CA ALA A 7 -4.97 4.14 -2.86
C ALA A 7 -4.23 5.11 -1.93
N VAL A 8 -4.41 4.92 -0.62
CA VAL A 8 -3.72 5.69 0.43
C VAL A 8 -3.21 4.77 1.53
N GLY A 9 -2.17 5.19 2.24
CA GLY A 9 -1.74 4.52 3.47
C GLY A 9 -2.82 4.59 4.55
N GLY A 10 -3.02 3.49 5.28
CA GLY A 10 -3.93 3.40 6.41
C GLY A 10 -3.23 2.95 7.70
N MET A 11 -3.99 2.87 8.78
CA MET A 11 -3.53 2.44 10.10
C MET A 11 -2.82 1.08 10.07
N LYS A 12 -1.91 0.87 11.03
CA LYS A 12 -1.26 -0.43 11.30
C LYS A 12 -0.60 -1.05 10.05
N ASN A 13 0.10 -0.24 9.26
CA ASN A 13 0.78 -0.66 8.04
C ASN A 13 -0.15 -1.29 6.99
N SER A 14 -1.34 -0.71 6.80
CA SER A 14 -2.27 -1.12 5.75
C SER A 14 -2.28 -0.15 4.57
N VAL A 15 -2.91 -0.56 3.47
CA VAL A 15 -3.28 0.31 2.34
C VAL A 15 -4.80 0.26 2.18
N ILE A 16 -5.43 1.41 1.95
CA ILE A 16 -6.86 1.48 1.65
C ILE A 16 -7.04 1.90 0.20
N TYR A 17 -7.62 1.00 -0.59
CA TYR A 17 -7.99 1.24 -1.98
C TYR A 17 -9.42 1.77 -2.08
N THR A 18 -9.69 2.55 -3.12
CA THR A 18 -11.02 2.99 -3.55
C THR A 18 -11.27 2.46 -4.95
N ASP A 19 -12.42 1.84 -5.17
CA ASP A 19 -12.86 1.38 -6.49
C ASP A 19 -13.74 2.41 -7.21
N THR A 20 -14.09 2.13 -8.46
CA THR A 20 -14.95 3.00 -9.30
C THR A 20 -16.37 3.20 -8.77
N GLU A 21 -16.81 2.40 -7.80
CA GLU A 21 -18.12 2.50 -7.16
C GLU A 21 -18.02 3.20 -5.78
N GLU A 22 -16.89 3.84 -5.49
CA GLU A 22 -16.59 4.48 -4.20
C GLU A 22 -16.65 3.51 -3.01
N ARG A 23 -16.45 2.20 -3.24
CA ARG A 23 -16.19 1.25 -2.15
C ARG A 23 -14.73 1.27 -1.77
N HIS A 24 -14.45 0.90 -0.53
CA HIS A 24 -13.10 0.95 0.00
C HIS A 24 -12.66 -0.40 0.56
N PHE A 25 -11.41 -0.77 0.30
CA PHE A 25 -10.85 -2.06 0.69
C PHE A 25 -9.52 -1.87 1.40
N ARG A 26 -9.39 -2.39 2.61
CA ARG A 26 -8.14 -2.40 3.37
C ARG A 26 -7.38 -3.68 3.10
N PHE A 27 -6.15 -3.50 2.62
CA PHE A 27 -5.14 -4.54 2.47
C PHE A 27 -4.19 -4.46 3.65
N SER A 28 -4.14 -5.51 4.47
CA SER A 28 -3.33 -5.55 5.70
C SER A 28 -2.67 -6.92 5.90
N GLY A 29 -1.62 -6.97 6.72
CA GLY A 29 -0.74 -8.15 6.75
C GLY A 29 -0.08 -8.37 5.38
N GLY A 30 0.48 -9.56 5.14
CA GLY A 30 1.23 -9.82 3.89
C GLY A 30 2.49 -8.96 3.74
N THR A 31 3.08 -8.91 2.54
CA THR A 31 4.21 -8.01 2.23
C THR A 31 3.77 -6.67 1.65
N TRP A 32 4.68 -5.68 1.64
CA TRP A 32 4.45 -4.40 0.96
C TRP A 32 4.24 -4.59 -0.54
N ALA A 33 4.98 -5.53 -1.16
CA ALA A 33 4.80 -5.87 -2.56
C ALA A 33 3.35 -6.27 -2.87
N TRP A 34 2.75 -7.12 -2.04
CA TRP A 34 1.34 -7.50 -2.16
C TRP A 34 0.39 -6.33 -1.87
N ARG A 35 0.55 -5.63 -0.74
CA ARG A 35 -0.35 -4.53 -0.34
C ARG A 35 -0.39 -3.36 -1.31
N ASN A 36 0.69 -3.17 -2.08
CA ASN A 36 0.84 -2.06 -3.00
C ASN A 36 0.58 -2.46 -4.47
N HIS A 37 0.28 -3.74 -4.73
CA HIS A 37 0.33 -4.33 -6.07
C HIS A 37 1.64 -3.99 -6.81
N ASN A 38 2.75 -4.07 -6.10
CA ASN A 38 4.05 -3.57 -6.52
C ASN A 38 5.09 -4.67 -6.34
N PRO A 39 5.14 -5.65 -7.25
CA PRO A 39 5.96 -6.86 -7.08
C PRO A 39 7.47 -6.58 -7.02
N GLY A 40 7.92 -5.41 -7.50
CA GLY A 40 9.31 -4.96 -7.36
C GLY A 40 9.57 -4.03 -6.17
N ASN A 41 8.56 -3.62 -5.40
CA ASN A 41 8.69 -2.48 -4.48
C ASN A 41 9.32 -1.24 -5.16
N VAL A 42 8.88 -0.91 -6.38
CA VAL A 42 9.36 0.28 -7.09
C VAL A 42 8.93 1.57 -6.39
N TRP A 43 9.81 2.57 -6.42
CA TRP A 43 9.55 3.90 -5.86
C TRP A 43 8.53 4.68 -6.69
N ALA A 44 7.72 5.49 -6.02
CA ALA A 44 6.82 6.42 -6.68
C ALA A 44 7.61 7.52 -7.42
N GLY A 45 7.44 7.61 -8.73
CA GLY A 45 8.17 8.54 -9.59
C GLY A 45 7.57 8.65 -11.01
N PRO A 46 8.32 9.23 -11.96
CA PRO A 46 7.86 9.37 -13.35
C PRO A 46 7.50 8.03 -14.02
N ILE A 47 8.31 6.99 -13.80
CA ILE A 47 8.09 5.65 -14.38
C ILE A 47 6.82 5.02 -13.82
N SER A 48 6.65 4.96 -12.50
CA SER A 48 5.43 4.39 -11.91
C SER A 48 4.16 5.16 -12.32
N LYS A 49 4.23 6.49 -12.46
CA LYS A 49 3.10 7.30 -12.97
C LYS A 49 2.73 6.95 -14.41
N LYS A 50 3.70 6.62 -15.27
CA LYS A 50 3.45 6.14 -16.64
C LYS A 50 2.72 4.80 -16.64
N HIS A 51 2.95 3.97 -15.62
CA HIS A 51 2.35 2.65 -15.46
C HIS A 51 1.21 2.63 -14.43
N ASN A 52 0.30 3.60 -14.53
CA ASN A 52 -0.96 3.64 -13.76
C ASN A 52 -0.81 3.69 -12.23
N GLN A 53 0.22 4.32 -11.67
CA GLN A 53 0.26 4.56 -10.22
C GLN A 53 -1.01 5.28 -9.73
N ILE A 54 -1.70 4.71 -8.74
CA ILE A 54 -2.92 5.26 -8.11
C ILE A 54 -2.72 5.71 -6.65
N GLY A 55 -1.54 5.52 -6.09
CA GLY A 55 -1.22 5.90 -4.72
C GLY A 55 0.27 5.84 -4.41
N LYS A 56 0.63 6.16 -3.17
CA LYS A 56 1.98 5.95 -2.64
C LYS A 56 1.95 5.74 -1.12
N THR A 57 2.87 4.94 -0.61
CA THR A 57 3.08 4.74 0.83
C THR A 57 4.54 4.44 1.11
N HIS A 58 5.12 5.02 2.17
CA HIS A 58 6.55 4.87 2.51
C HIS A 58 7.53 5.16 1.34
N GLY A 59 7.11 5.97 0.37
CA GLY A 59 7.88 6.26 -0.85
C GLY A 59 7.63 5.29 -2.01
N PHE A 60 7.08 4.11 -1.77
CA PHE A 60 6.73 3.13 -2.80
C PHE A 60 5.47 3.52 -3.56
N ALA A 61 5.44 3.19 -4.85
CA ALA A 61 4.25 3.30 -5.69
C ALA A 61 3.20 2.27 -5.27
N ILE A 62 1.93 2.64 -5.42
CA ILE A 62 0.79 1.73 -5.29
C ILE A 62 0.05 1.70 -6.63
N PHE A 63 -0.23 0.50 -7.13
CA PHE A 63 -0.82 0.24 -8.44
C PHE A 63 -2.23 -0.35 -8.33
N PRO A 64 -3.07 -0.23 -9.37
CA PRO A 64 -4.41 -0.81 -9.40
C PRO A 64 -4.40 -2.34 -9.38
N ASP A 65 -3.36 -2.95 -9.94
CA ASP A 65 -3.16 -4.39 -10.11
C ASP A 65 -1.66 -4.72 -10.22
N ASP A 66 -1.32 -6.00 -10.04
CA ASP A 66 0.06 -6.47 -10.07
C ASP A 66 0.70 -6.34 -11.46
N GLU A 67 -0.10 -6.38 -12.53
CA GLU A 67 0.36 -6.22 -13.91
C GLU A 67 0.95 -4.82 -14.12
N SER A 68 0.23 -3.78 -13.70
CA SER A 68 0.72 -2.40 -13.75
C SER A 68 2.02 -2.22 -12.93
N GLY A 69 2.08 -2.83 -11.75
CA GLY A 69 3.29 -2.82 -10.93
C GLY A 69 4.46 -3.60 -11.54
N HIS A 70 4.18 -4.69 -12.23
CA HIS A 70 5.17 -5.49 -12.96
C HIS A 70 5.74 -4.71 -14.15
N GLU A 71 4.90 -4.13 -14.99
CA GLU A 71 5.34 -3.28 -16.11
C GLU A 71 6.19 -2.09 -15.63
N SER A 72 5.81 -1.49 -14.48
CA SER A 72 6.63 -0.46 -13.86
C SER A 72 8.00 -0.96 -13.40
N LEU A 73 8.11 -2.20 -12.92
CA LEU A 73 9.39 -2.81 -12.59
C LEU A 73 10.25 -3.00 -13.84
N LEU A 74 9.70 -3.57 -14.90
CA LEU A 74 10.43 -3.80 -16.15
C LEU A 74 10.97 -2.49 -16.73
N ASP A 75 10.13 -1.45 -16.82
CA ASP A 75 10.54 -0.14 -17.31
C ASP A 75 11.60 0.49 -16.39
N THR A 76 11.48 0.34 -15.06
CA THR A 76 12.51 0.83 -14.13
C THR A 76 13.87 0.18 -14.39
N LEU A 77 13.91 -1.14 -14.58
CA LEU A 77 15.15 -1.88 -14.84
C LEU A 77 15.83 -1.45 -16.13
N ILE A 78 15.07 -1.13 -17.17
CA ILE A 78 15.62 -0.66 -18.45
C ILE A 78 15.95 0.84 -18.42
N THR A 79 15.00 1.68 -18.04
CA THR A 79 15.13 3.14 -18.16
C THR A 79 16.05 3.73 -17.09
N THR A 80 16.02 3.23 -15.86
CA THR A 80 16.88 3.74 -14.78
C THR A 80 18.20 2.99 -14.71
N TYR A 81 18.17 1.67 -14.88
CA TYR A 81 19.34 0.81 -14.64
C TYR A 81 19.92 0.16 -15.91
N GLY A 82 19.41 0.47 -17.10
CA GLY A 82 19.83 -0.20 -18.34
C GLY A 82 21.34 -0.11 -18.61
N ASP A 83 21.98 0.99 -18.22
CA ASP A 83 23.43 1.17 -18.35
C ASP A 83 24.26 0.61 -17.19
N SER A 84 23.60 0.17 -16.11
CA SER A 84 24.26 -0.41 -14.93
C SER A 84 24.54 -1.89 -15.12
N SER A 85 25.63 -2.36 -14.51
CA SER A 85 25.83 -3.78 -14.18
C SER A 85 24.88 -4.23 -13.06
N ILE A 86 24.78 -5.55 -12.83
CA ILE A 86 24.03 -6.11 -11.68
C ILE A 86 24.52 -5.50 -10.36
N HIS A 87 25.84 -5.32 -10.21
CA HIS A 87 26.44 -4.76 -9.01
C HIS A 87 25.96 -3.32 -8.77
N GLU A 88 26.13 -2.44 -9.76
CA GLU A 88 25.75 -1.03 -9.64
C GLU A 88 24.24 -0.87 -9.40
N MET A 89 23.43 -1.63 -10.15
CA MET A 89 21.98 -1.62 -9.99
C MET A 89 21.59 -2.01 -8.56
N ILE A 90 22.03 -3.16 -8.05
CA ILE A 90 21.48 -3.68 -6.80
C ILE A 90 21.96 -2.88 -5.57
N TYR A 91 23.14 -2.27 -5.63
CA TYR A 91 23.61 -1.39 -4.55
C TYR A 91 22.85 -0.06 -4.51
N SER A 92 22.26 0.37 -5.63
CA SER A 92 21.33 1.50 -5.66
C SER A 92 19.90 1.08 -5.28
N TYR A 93 19.44 -0.05 -5.81
CA TYR A 93 18.06 -0.53 -5.66
C TYR A 93 17.75 -1.02 -4.25
N ALA A 94 18.66 -1.80 -3.67
CA ALA A 94 18.53 -2.43 -2.36
C ALA A 94 19.82 -2.20 -1.56
N PRO A 95 20.08 -0.98 -1.06
CA PRO A 95 21.36 -0.61 -0.45
C PRO A 95 21.64 -1.40 0.86
N PRO A 96 22.92 -1.64 1.19
CA PRO A 96 23.34 -2.59 2.24
C PRO A 96 23.02 -2.16 3.67
N LYS A 97 22.67 -0.89 3.88
CA LYS A 97 22.24 -0.39 5.18
C LYS A 97 20.93 -1.05 5.62
N ASP A 98 20.03 -1.27 4.67
CA ASP A 98 18.66 -1.71 4.94
C ASP A 98 18.38 -3.11 4.37
N ASN A 99 19.30 -3.66 3.56
CA ASN A 99 19.08 -4.90 2.80
C ASN A 99 20.30 -5.84 2.82
N PRO A 100 20.10 -7.16 2.63
CA PRO A 100 21.19 -8.12 2.44
C PRO A 100 21.74 -8.06 1.00
N THR A 101 22.20 -6.90 0.55
CA THR A 101 22.59 -6.59 -0.86
C THR A 101 23.55 -7.61 -1.46
N LYS A 102 24.58 -8.03 -0.71
CA LYS A 102 25.56 -9.02 -1.20
C LYS A 102 24.93 -10.38 -1.53
N LYS A 103 23.95 -10.82 -0.72
CA LYS A 103 23.21 -12.05 -0.96
C LYS A 103 22.31 -11.90 -2.19
N TYR A 104 21.68 -10.73 -2.32
CA TYR A 104 20.85 -10.38 -3.47
C TYR A 104 21.67 -10.39 -4.76
N GLU A 105 22.80 -9.68 -4.79
CA GLU A 105 23.72 -9.65 -5.94
C GLU A 105 24.14 -11.07 -6.35
N LYS A 106 24.57 -11.89 -5.37
CA LYS A 106 24.97 -13.27 -5.62
C LYS A 106 23.86 -14.07 -6.31
N LEU A 107 22.63 -13.99 -5.81
CA LEU A 107 21.49 -14.69 -6.38
C LEU A 107 21.18 -14.21 -7.80
N LEU A 108 21.20 -12.90 -8.06
CA LEU A 108 20.99 -12.35 -9.39
C LEU A 108 22.04 -12.85 -10.38
N ARG A 109 23.31 -12.89 -9.99
CA ARG A 109 24.39 -13.42 -10.83
C ARG A 109 24.21 -14.90 -11.13
N GLU A 110 23.89 -15.71 -10.11
CA GLU A 110 23.64 -17.15 -10.27
C GLU A 110 22.45 -17.45 -11.19
N LYS A 111 21.36 -16.67 -11.08
CA LYS A 111 20.15 -16.88 -11.88
C LYS A 111 20.33 -16.40 -13.32
N THR A 112 20.88 -15.21 -13.52
CA THR A 112 21.09 -14.64 -14.86
C THR A 112 22.25 -15.28 -15.62
N GLY A 113 23.24 -15.83 -14.90
CA GLY A 113 24.51 -16.30 -15.46
C GLY A 113 25.49 -15.16 -15.81
N ILE A 114 25.21 -13.93 -15.40
CA ILE A 114 26.04 -12.75 -15.68
C ILE A 114 26.94 -12.47 -14.48
N HIS A 115 28.24 -12.68 -14.68
CA HIS A 115 29.26 -12.51 -13.63
C HIS A 115 30.18 -11.30 -13.84
N ASP A 116 30.13 -10.68 -15.01
CA ASP A 116 30.91 -9.49 -15.34
C ASP A 116 30.08 -8.20 -15.15
N ASN A 117 30.54 -7.11 -15.76
CA ASN A 117 29.89 -5.79 -15.73
C ASN A 117 29.04 -5.54 -16.99
N THR A 118 28.51 -6.58 -17.62
CA THR A 118 27.58 -6.42 -18.75
C THR A 118 26.40 -5.51 -18.32
N PRO A 119 26.13 -4.42 -19.04
CA PRO A 119 24.98 -3.55 -18.75
C PRO A 119 23.65 -4.28 -18.92
N ILE A 120 22.67 -3.99 -18.07
CA ILE A 120 21.34 -4.65 -18.08
C ILE A 120 20.66 -4.55 -19.45
N LYS A 121 20.77 -3.42 -20.16
CA LYS A 121 20.18 -3.24 -21.50
C LYS A 121 20.77 -4.14 -22.58
N LYS A 122 21.89 -4.81 -22.31
CA LYS A 122 22.52 -5.78 -23.21
C LYS A 122 22.15 -7.24 -22.89
N PHE A 123 21.33 -7.47 -21.88
CA PHE A 123 20.87 -8.81 -21.54
C PHE A 123 20.00 -9.36 -22.67
N THR A 124 20.09 -10.67 -22.91
CA THR A 124 19.09 -11.36 -23.73
C THR A 124 17.74 -11.34 -23.03
N ASN A 125 16.65 -11.57 -23.77
CA ASN A 125 15.30 -11.62 -23.18
C ASN A 125 15.23 -12.61 -22.00
N THR A 126 15.80 -13.80 -22.13
CA THR A 126 15.85 -14.80 -21.06
C THR A 126 16.70 -14.36 -19.86
N GLN A 127 17.79 -13.63 -20.07
CA GLN A 127 18.59 -13.10 -18.97
C GLN A 127 17.86 -11.98 -18.23
N PHE A 128 17.20 -11.10 -18.97
CA PHE A 128 16.38 -10.03 -18.41
C PHE A 128 15.16 -10.58 -17.64
N GLU A 129 14.54 -11.63 -18.16
CA GLU A 129 13.47 -12.38 -17.49
C GLU A 129 13.91 -12.89 -16.13
N LYS A 130 15.01 -13.65 -16.09
CA LYS A 130 15.55 -14.16 -14.83
C LYS A 130 15.95 -13.05 -13.86
N LEU A 131 16.36 -11.87 -14.35
CA LEU A 131 16.67 -10.73 -13.51
C LEU A 131 15.43 -10.26 -12.74
N TRP A 132 14.34 -9.93 -13.44
CA TRP A 132 13.14 -9.42 -12.78
C TRP A 132 12.41 -10.50 -11.98
N GLU A 133 12.43 -11.76 -12.40
CA GLU A 133 11.84 -12.87 -11.63
C GLU A 133 12.54 -13.03 -10.28
N THR A 134 13.87 -12.97 -10.29
CA THR A 134 14.68 -13.04 -9.07
C THR A 134 14.41 -11.85 -8.16
N ILE A 135 14.17 -10.66 -8.72
CA ILE A 135 13.79 -9.49 -7.94
C ILE A 135 12.46 -9.73 -7.22
N GLN A 136 11.41 -10.12 -7.95
CA GLN A 136 10.11 -10.40 -7.34
C GLN A 136 10.17 -11.50 -6.27
N GLN A 137 10.99 -12.53 -6.50
CA GLN A 137 11.24 -13.58 -5.51
C GLN A 137 11.86 -13.01 -4.22
N MET A 138 12.84 -12.11 -4.35
CA MET A 138 13.53 -11.48 -3.23
C MET A 138 12.64 -10.51 -2.46
N GLU A 139 11.74 -9.79 -3.15
CA GLU A 139 10.73 -8.94 -2.51
C GLU A 139 9.67 -9.75 -1.73
N GLY A 140 9.56 -11.06 -2.01
CA GLY A 140 8.90 -12.02 -1.14
C GLY A 140 7.39 -11.86 -1.08
N TYR A 141 6.73 -11.77 -2.23
CA TYR A 141 5.28 -11.61 -2.34
C TYR A 141 4.51 -12.57 -1.42
N LYS A 142 3.80 -12.02 -0.43
CA LYS A 142 2.98 -12.78 0.51
C LYS A 142 1.63 -12.12 0.67
N VAL A 143 0.59 -12.89 0.36
CA VAL A 143 -0.80 -12.46 0.50
C VAL A 143 -1.15 -12.22 1.97
N GLY A 144 -1.91 -11.15 2.22
CA GLY A 144 -2.48 -10.82 3.51
C GLY A 144 -4.01 -10.90 3.48
N GLU A 145 -4.65 -10.02 4.24
CA GLU A 145 -6.10 -9.96 4.37
C GLU A 145 -6.66 -8.72 3.65
N VAL A 146 -7.75 -8.92 2.92
CA VAL A 146 -8.54 -7.86 2.29
C VAL A 146 -9.91 -7.81 2.95
N ILE A 147 -10.24 -6.66 3.52
CA ILE A 147 -11.58 -6.40 4.08
C ILE A 147 -12.18 -5.14 3.48
N GLU A 148 -13.50 -5.12 3.29
CA GLU A 148 -14.20 -3.88 3.00
C GLU A 148 -14.17 -2.96 4.22
N VAL A 149 -13.93 -1.66 3.98
CA VAL A 149 -13.92 -0.62 5.00
C VAL A 149 -14.87 0.51 4.64
N TYR A 150 -15.48 1.08 5.66
CA TYR A 150 -16.45 2.17 5.55
C TYR A 150 -15.81 3.46 6.04
N ARG A 151 -16.10 4.53 5.32
CA ARG A 151 -15.76 5.89 5.73
C ARG A 151 -16.91 6.45 6.56
N ILE A 152 -16.58 7.11 7.66
CA ILE A 152 -17.56 7.93 8.37
C ILE A 152 -17.76 9.23 7.59
N SER A 153 -19.00 9.50 7.20
CA SER A 153 -19.41 10.68 6.44
C SER A 153 -20.23 11.69 7.25
N GLY A 154 -20.55 11.38 8.51
CA GLY A 154 -21.31 12.27 9.37
C GLY A 154 -21.37 11.80 10.81
N VAL A 155 -21.45 12.75 11.74
CA VAL A 155 -21.56 12.51 13.18
C VAL A 155 -22.74 13.30 13.74
N LYS A 156 -23.62 12.62 14.48
CA LYS A 156 -24.74 13.25 15.21
C LYS A 156 -24.48 13.17 16.71
N ILE A 157 -24.65 14.30 17.39
CA ILE A 157 -24.61 14.37 18.86
C ILE A 157 -26.05 14.27 19.37
N LEU A 158 -26.37 13.15 20.02
CA LEU A 158 -27.71 12.89 20.57
C LEU A 158 -27.89 13.38 22.01
N GLY A 159 -26.78 13.66 22.70
CA GLY A 159 -26.77 14.08 24.10
C GLY A 159 -25.35 13.98 24.67
N LYS A 160 -25.20 14.20 25.98
CA LYS A 160 -23.90 14.11 26.64
C LYS A 160 -23.28 12.73 26.40
N ASN A 161 -22.13 12.69 25.72
CA ASN A 161 -21.39 11.48 25.36
C ASN A 161 -22.20 10.44 24.54
N ARG A 162 -23.25 10.86 23.83
CA ARG A 162 -24.07 9.97 22.98
C ARG A 162 -23.97 10.40 21.53
N TYR A 163 -23.50 9.50 20.68
CA TYR A 163 -23.20 9.76 19.28
C TYR A 163 -23.85 8.73 18.35
N GLN A 164 -24.12 9.15 17.12
CA GLN A 164 -24.39 8.28 15.97
C GLN A 164 -23.43 8.64 14.83
N TYR A 165 -23.10 7.65 14.01
CA TYR A 165 -22.15 7.77 12.91
C TYR A 165 -22.82 7.35 11.61
N CYS A 166 -22.60 8.11 10.54
CA CYS A 166 -23.11 7.79 9.21
C CYS A 166 -22.00 7.08 8.40
N LEU A 167 -22.28 5.88 7.89
CA LEU A 167 -21.39 5.16 6.97
C LEU A 167 -21.67 5.57 5.53
N ASN A 168 -20.61 5.79 4.74
CA ASN A 168 -20.64 5.90 3.26
C ASN A 168 -21.83 6.67 2.65
N LYS A 169 -22.31 7.73 3.33
CA LYS A 169 -23.48 8.54 2.98
C LYS A 169 -24.82 7.77 2.98
N GLY A 170 -25.30 7.30 4.14
CA GLY A 170 -26.73 6.96 4.29
C GLY A 170 -27.10 6.23 5.57
N ASP A 171 -26.26 5.28 6.00
CA ASP A 171 -26.59 4.39 7.10
C ASP A 171 -26.09 4.93 8.44
N TRP A 172 -27.02 5.30 9.31
CA TRP A 172 -26.71 5.77 10.66
C TRP A 172 -26.63 4.61 11.64
N ILE A 173 -25.46 4.41 12.23
CA ILE A 173 -25.20 3.39 13.24
C ILE A 173 -24.94 4.03 14.61
N SER A 174 -25.19 3.27 15.67
CA SER A 174 -24.87 3.64 17.05
C SER A 174 -23.35 3.71 17.28
N ALA A 175 -22.96 4.39 18.36
CA ALA A 175 -21.56 4.42 18.79
C ALA A 175 -21.00 3.02 19.11
N SER A 176 -21.79 2.12 19.72
CA SER A 176 -21.36 0.74 20.00
C SER A 176 -21.11 -0.05 18.73
N GLU A 177 -21.99 0.04 17.73
CA GLU A 177 -21.80 -0.63 16.44
C GLU A 177 -20.56 -0.08 15.72
N CYS A 178 -20.33 1.24 15.76
CA CYS A 178 -19.16 1.84 15.16
C CYS A 178 -17.86 1.42 15.86
N ILE A 179 -17.88 1.26 17.19
CA ILE A 179 -16.75 0.70 17.96
C ILE A 179 -16.48 -0.74 17.53
N ASP A 180 -17.51 -1.57 17.34
CA ASP A 180 -17.32 -2.95 16.89
C ASP A 180 -16.74 -3.03 15.48
N LEU A 181 -17.15 -2.12 14.58
CA LEU A 181 -16.53 -1.98 13.26
C LEU A 181 -15.05 -1.56 13.36
N ALA A 182 -14.72 -0.62 14.26
CA ALA A 182 -13.35 -0.16 14.46
C ALA A 182 -12.45 -1.27 15.02
N VAL A 183 -12.94 -2.07 15.98
CA VAL A 183 -12.23 -3.25 16.49
C VAL A 183 -11.96 -4.25 15.36
N LYS A 184 -12.91 -4.43 14.44
CA LYS A 184 -12.77 -5.30 13.27
C LYS A 184 -11.98 -4.68 12.11
N GLY A 185 -11.45 -3.46 12.26
CA GLY A 185 -10.70 -2.75 11.21
C GLY A 185 -11.56 -2.27 10.02
N LYS A 186 -12.89 -2.35 10.13
CA LYS A 186 -13.86 -1.99 9.09
C LYS A 186 -14.14 -0.48 9.01
N VAL A 187 -13.54 0.31 9.89
CA VAL A 187 -13.47 1.77 9.78
C VAL A 187 -12.06 2.21 10.14
N GLU A 188 -11.62 3.34 9.62
CA GLU A 188 -10.30 3.93 9.91
C GLU A 188 -10.39 4.84 11.15
N LEU A 189 -10.70 4.23 12.30
CA LEU A 189 -10.84 4.90 13.59
C LEU A 189 -10.11 4.14 14.70
N GLU A 190 -9.60 4.89 15.67
CA GLU A 190 -9.02 4.34 16.90
C GLU A 190 -10.09 4.19 17.97
N VAL A 191 -10.08 3.04 18.66
CA VAL A 191 -10.85 2.83 19.89
C VAL A 191 -9.97 3.23 21.06
N CYS A 192 -10.38 4.28 21.77
CA CYS A 192 -9.69 4.84 22.93
C CYS A 192 -10.47 4.57 24.22
N LEU A 193 -9.79 4.67 25.37
CA LEU A 193 -10.39 4.54 26.70
C LEU A 193 -10.31 5.87 27.44
N SER A 194 -11.43 6.30 28.02
CA SER A 194 -11.46 7.45 28.92
C SER A 194 -10.86 7.10 30.29
N LYS A 195 -10.67 8.09 31.16
CA LYS A 195 -10.23 7.87 32.56
C LYS A 195 -11.17 6.96 33.36
N LEU A 196 -12.45 6.89 32.97
CA LEU A 196 -13.46 6.03 33.57
C LEU A 196 -13.63 4.70 32.80
N SER A 197 -12.67 4.33 31.96
CA SER A 197 -12.67 3.12 31.12
C SER A 197 -13.81 3.01 30.11
N ASN A 198 -14.57 4.08 29.86
CA ASN A 198 -15.53 4.12 28.76
C ASN A 198 -14.78 4.18 27.41
N LYS A 199 -15.18 3.33 26.46
CA LYS A 199 -14.67 3.36 25.08
C LYS A 199 -15.22 4.55 24.30
N TYR A 200 -14.38 5.17 23.49
CA TYR A 200 -14.78 6.22 22.54
C TYR A 200 -13.94 6.12 21.27
N LEU A 201 -14.40 6.78 20.19
CA LEU A 201 -13.76 6.76 18.88
C LEU A 201 -12.97 8.04 18.63
N ARG A 202 -11.82 7.91 17.98
CA ARG A 202 -10.98 9.03 17.52
C ARG A 202 -10.51 8.79 16.09
N THR A 203 -10.43 9.85 15.28
CA THR A 203 -9.73 9.77 13.98
C THR A 203 -8.22 9.65 14.21
N PRO A 204 -7.52 8.70 13.56
CA PRO A 204 -6.07 8.59 13.67
C PRO A 204 -5.39 9.90 13.27
N PRO A 205 -4.32 10.31 13.98
CA PRO A 205 -3.56 11.49 13.59
C PRO A 205 -2.98 11.26 12.19
N ASN A 206 -3.26 12.18 11.26
CA ASN A 206 -2.82 12.12 9.86
C ASN A 206 -3.46 11.01 9.01
N SER A 207 -4.67 10.55 9.35
CA SER A 207 -5.41 9.67 8.44
C SER A 207 -5.57 10.33 7.07
N LEU A 208 -5.13 9.64 6.01
CA LEU A 208 -5.31 10.06 4.61
C LEU A 208 -6.65 9.60 4.03
N PHE A 209 -7.38 8.79 4.78
CA PHE A 209 -8.64 8.18 4.36
C PHE A 209 -9.84 8.77 5.12
N GLN A 210 -9.74 8.90 6.44
CA GLN A 210 -10.83 9.35 7.31
C GLN A 210 -10.66 10.82 7.67
N GLU A 211 -11.69 11.62 7.37
CA GLU A 211 -11.77 13.00 7.85
C GLU A 211 -11.97 13.00 9.37
N ARG A 212 -11.53 14.08 10.03
CA ARG A 212 -11.65 14.22 11.47
C ARG A 212 -13.13 14.15 11.87
N LEU A 213 -13.46 13.32 12.85
CA LEU A 213 -14.85 13.14 13.30
C LEU A 213 -15.49 14.46 13.75
N GLU A 214 -14.71 15.34 14.37
CA GLU A 214 -15.13 16.69 14.78
C GLU A 214 -15.55 17.59 13.61
N ASP A 215 -14.95 17.43 12.43
CA ASP A 215 -15.27 18.21 11.23
C ASP A 215 -16.55 17.67 10.53
N LEU A 216 -16.94 16.43 10.86
CA LEU A 216 -18.12 15.74 10.32
C LEU A 216 -19.38 15.90 11.17
N ILE A 217 -19.35 16.71 12.24
CA ILE A 217 -20.52 16.94 13.09
C ILE A 217 -21.61 17.66 12.29
N CYS A 218 -22.77 17.01 12.14
CA CYS A 218 -23.91 17.62 11.48
C CYS A 218 -24.35 18.88 12.25
N LYS A 219 -24.37 20.01 11.56
CA LYS A 219 -24.97 21.24 12.09
C LYS A 219 -26.48 21.01 12.19
N LYS A 220 -27.06 21.46 13.32
CA LYS A 220 -28.51 21.48 13.51
C LYS A 220 -29.16 22.53 12.61
#